data_AF-A0A7J2I4V4-F1
#
_entry.id   AF-A0A7J2I4V4-F1
#
_cell.length_a   1.000
_cell.length_b   1.000
_cell.length_c   1.000
_cell.angle_alpha   90.00
_cell.angle_beta   90.00
_cell.angle_gamma   90.00
#
_symmetry.space_group_name_H-M   'P 1'
#
loop_
_entity.id
_entity.type
_entity.pdbx_description
1 polymer ?
#
loop_
_entity_poly.entity_id
_entity_poly.type
_entity_poly.pdbx_seq_one_letter_code
_entity_poly.pdbx_strand_id
1 'polypeptide(L)'
;MNRLEQAYWIKIAVAVVVAVASTMMGVSWSGVALAVVVYLILSYALKILMGVEGLKMFKVGVGAYFLMWFMLWIMLHTLLHAA
;
A
#
# COMPACT_ATOMS: atom_id res chain seq x y z
N MET A 1 3.54 2.54 -21.27
CA MET A 1 2.89 2.86 -19.98
C MET A 1 3.22 4.29 -19.59
N ASN A 2 2.23 5.06 -19.17
CA ASN A 2 2.44 6.41 -18.63
C ASN A 2 3.12 6.34 -17.25
N ARG A 3 3.93 7.34 -16.88
CA ARG A 3 4.63 7.38 -15.57
C ARG A 3 3.66 7.22 -14.38
N LEU A 4 2.46 7.81 -14.48
CA LEU A 4 1.42 7.72 -13.46
C LEU A 4 0.80 6.32 -13.35
N GLU A 5 0.65 5.62 -14.47
CA GLU A 5 0.13 4.26 -14.53
C GLU A 5 1.15 3.28 -13.93
N GLN A 6 2.44 3.46 -14.22
CA GLN A 6 3.50 2.68 -13.60
C GLN A 6 3.52 2.87 -12.07
N ALA A 7 3.39 4.11 -11.58
CA ALA A 7 3.28 4.38 -10.15
C ALA A 7 2.05 3.73 -9.51
N TYR A 8 0.93 3.70 -10.22
CA TYR A 8 -0.30 3.03 -9.77
C TYR A 8 -0.08 1.52 -9.56
N TRP A 9 0.49 0.84 -10.56
CA TRP A 9 0.78 -0.60 -10.47
C TRP A 9 1.80 -0.93 -9.39
N ILE A 10 2.84 -0.11 -9.22
CA ILE A 10 3.82 -0.27 -8.13
C ILE A 10 3.13 -0.18 -6.77
N LYS A 11 2.24 0.81 -6.58
CA LYS A 11 1.50 0.93 -5.32
C LYS A 11 0.66 -0.30 -5.03
N ILE A 12 -0.04 -0.85 -6.01
CA ILE A 12 -0.81 -2.09 -5.82
C ILE A 12 0.11 -3.25 -5.42
N ALA A 13 1.22 -3.44 -6.12
CA ALA A 13 2.16 -4.51 -5.80
C ALA A 13 2.69 -4.38 -4.36
N VAL A 14 3.01 -3.16 -3.93
CA VAL A 14 3.45 -2.91 -2.55
C VAL A 14 2.32 -3.12 -1.55
N ALA A 15 1.08 -2.76 -1.87
CA ALA A 15 -0.08 -3.00 -0.99
C ALA A 15 -0.24 -4.48 -0.64
N VAL A 16 0.01 -5.38 -1.60
CA VAL A 16 -0.02 -6.83 -1.38
C VAL A 16 1.06 -7.26 -0.37
N VAL A 17 2.29 -6.81 -0.57
CA VAL A 17 3.42 -7.13 0.33
C VAL A 17 3.16 -6.61 1.74
N VAL A 18 2.65 -5.38 1.83
CA VAL A 18 2.28 -4.74 3.09
C VAL A 18 1.15 -5.49 3.78
N ALA A 19 0.15 -6.00 3.05
CA ALA A 19 -0.94 -6.76 3.64
C ALA A 19 -0.43 -8.04 4.32
N VAL A 20 0.46 -8.77 3.64
CA VAL A 20 1.11 -9.97 4.19
C VAL A 20 1.91 -9.62 5.45
N ALA A 21 2.72 -8.56 5.41
CA ALA A 21 3.49 -8.10 6.56
C ALA A 21 2.58 -7.67 7.73
N SER A 22 1.49 -6.94 7.45
CA SER A 22 0.49 -6.56 8.46
C SER A 22 -0.21 -7.78 9.06
N THR A 23 -0.42 -8.87 8.31
CA THR A 23 -1.02 -10.10 8.87
C THR A 23 -0.07 -10.80 9.85
N MET A 24 1.25 -10.78 9.60
CA MET A 24 2.24 -11.34 10.53
C MET A 24 2.28 -10.61 11.88
N MET A 25 1.86 -9.34 11.90
CA MET A 25 1.78 -8.51 13.12
C MET A 25 0.42 -8.60 13.84
N GLY A 26 -0.54 -9.35 13.29
CA GLY A 26 -1.91 -9.48 13.80
C GLY A 26 -2.80 -8.24 13.61
N VAL A 27 -4.08 -8.32 14.01
CA VAL A 27 -5.01 -7.18 14.00
C VAL A 27 -4.65 -6.21 15.14
N SER A 28 -3.68 -5.34 14.88
CA SER A 28 -3.26 -4.30 15.80
C SER A 28 -3.08 -2.97 15.07
N TRP A 29 -3.12 -1.87 15.84
CA TRP A 29 -2.83 -0.52 15.32
C TRP A 29 -1.47 -0.42 14.65
N SER A 30 -0.53 -1.31 14.97
CA SER A 30 0.80 -1.35 14.35
C SER A 30 0.75 -1.76 12.87
N GLY A 31 -0.13 -2.69 12.49
CA GLY A 31 -0.31 -3.11 11.09
C GLY A 31 -0.90 -2.00 10.22
N VAL A 32 -1.83 -1.22 10.80
CA VAL A 32 -2.41 -0.04 10.16
C VAL A 32 -1.37 1.07 10.01
N ALA A 33 -0.61 1.36 11.08
CA ALA A 33 0.46 2.34 11.05
C ALA A 33 1.52 2.00 10.01
N LEU A 34 1.91 0.72 9.91
CA LEU A 34 2.85 0.23 8.90
C LEU A 34 2.33 0.49 7.48
N ALA A 35 1.06 0.19 7.20
CA ALA A 35 0.49 0.42 5.88
C ALA A 35 0.50 1.89 5.46
N VAL A 36 0.18 2.80 6.39
CA VAL A 36 0.19 4.25 6.16
C VAL A 36 1.63 4.75 5.97
N VAL A 37 2.57 4.34 6.83
CA VAL A 37 3.97 4.76 6.75
C VAL A 37 4.60 4.29 5.44
N VAL A 38 4.39 3.02 5.06
CA VAL A 38 4.90 2.48 3.79
C VAL A 38 4.29 3.23 2.60
N TYR A 39 2.99 3.58 2.65
CA TYR A 39 2.36 4.37 1.59
C TYR A 39 3.01 5.74 1.42
N LEU A 40 3.29 6.44 2.51
CA LEU A 40 3.90 7.76 2.50
C LEU A 40 5.34 7.71 1.97
N ILE A 41 6.14 6.77 2.46
CA ILE A 41 7.52 6.57 2.01
C ILE A 41 7.54 6.22 0.52
N LEU A 42 6.70 5.28 0.09
CA LEU A 42 6.61 4.87 -1.32
C LEU A 42 6.17 6.02 -2.22
N SER A 43 5.15 6.78 -1.82
CA SER A 43 4.65 7.93 -2.59
C SER A 43 5.69 9.04 -2.70
N TYR A 44 6.49 9.25 -1.65
CA TYR A 44 7.60 10.20 -1.66
C TYR A 44 8.77 9.71 -2.52
N ALA A 45 9.15 8.44 -2.41
CA ALA A 45 10.19 7.84 -3.24
C ALA A 45 9.83 7.90 -4.73
N LEU A 46 8.60 7.53 -5.09
CA LEU A 46 8.09 7.60 -6.47
C LEU A 46 8.05 9.03 -7.00
N LYS A 47 7.73 10.02 -6.15
CA LYS A 47 7.77 11.44 -6.52
C LYS A 47 9.17 11.86 -6.96
N ILE A 48 10.20 11.49 -6.19
CA ILE A 48 11.60 11.79 -6.51
C ILE A 48 12.05 11.06 -7.77
N LEU A 49 11.76 9.75 -7.86
CA LEU A 49 12.24 8.88 -8.94
C LEU A 49 11.64 9.22 -10.30
N MET A 50 10.37 9.63 -10.34
CA MET A 50 9.67 9.91 -11.61
C MET A 50 9.66 11.40 -11.99
N GLY A 51 10.19 12.27 -11.13
CA GLY A 51 10.23 13.72 -11.35
C GLY A 51 8.85 14.35 -11.51
N VAL A 52 7.83 13.82 -10.83
CA VAL A 52 6.45 14.32 -10.94
C VAL A 52 6.23 15.43 -9.93
N GLU A 53 5.93 16.63 -10.42
CA GLU A 53 5.68 17.78 -9.57
C GLU A 53 4.30 17.73 -8.89
N GLY A 54 4.26 18.20 -7.64
CA GLY A 54 3.04 18.41 -6.87
C GLY A 54 2.44 17.16 -6.19
N LEU A 55 1.19 17.29 -5.76
CA LEU A 55 0.42 16.29 -5.00
C LEU A 55 -0.17 15.16 -5.88
N LYS A 56 0.06 15.21 -7.20
CA LYS A 56 -0.48 14.21 -8.13
C LYS A 56 -0.02 12.80 -7.78
N MET A 57 1.26 12.63 -7.42
CA MET A 57 1.80 11.31 -7.04
C MET A 57 1.22 10.77 -5.73
N PHE A 58 0.78 11.63 -4.81
CA PHE A 58 0.10 11.21 -3.58
C PHE A 58 -1.37 10.86 -3.78
N LYS A 59 -2.03 11.44 -4.79
CA LYS A 59 -3.44 11.16 -5.10
C LYS A 59 -3.61 9.92 -5.99
N VAL A 60 -2.69 9.70 -6.93
CA VAL A 60 -2.76 8.56 -7.84
C VAL A 60 -2.65 7.25 -7.08
N GLY A 61 -3.67 6.40 -7.22
CA GLY A 61 -3.68 5.05 -6.66
C GLY A 61 -3.82 4.96 -5.15
N VAL A 62 -4.15 6.05 -4.43
CA VAL A 62 -4.31 6.02 -2.96
C VAL A 62 -5.43 5.07 -2.55
N GLY A 63 -6.59 5.18 -3.21
CA GLY A 63 -7.74 4.32 -2.93
C GLY A 63 -7.45 2.86 -3.28
N ALA A 64 -6.84 2.61 -4.44
CA ALA A 64 -6.47 1.27 -4.86
C ALA A 64 -5.48 0.60 -3.89
N TYR A 65 -4.48 1.36 -3.40
CA TYR A 65 -3.53 0.87 -2.40
C TYR A 65 -4.24 0.45 -1.11
N PHE A 66 -5.00 1.35 -0.50
CA PHE A 66 -5.64 1.08 0.80
C PHE A 66 -6.73 0.03 0.70
N LEU A 67 -7.52 0.02 -0.38
CA LEU A 67 -8.55 -1.01 -0.59
C LEU A 67 -7.93 -2.39 -0.80
N MET A 68 -6.90 -2.50 -1.65
CA MET A 68 -6.21 -3.78 -1.85
C MET A 68 -5.56 -4.28 -0.56
N TRP A 69 -4.85 -3.40 0.14
CA TRP A 69 -4.22 -3.74 1.42
C TRP A 69 -5.26 -4.22 2.43
N PHE A 70 -6.33 -3.45 2.65
CA PHE A 70 -7.36 -3.74 3.65
C PHE A 70 -8.09 -5.05 3.36
N MET A 71 -8.48 -5.27 2.09
CA MET A 71 -9.15 -6.49 1.67
C MET A 71 -8.26 -7.72 1.87
N LEU A 72 -7.01 -7.67 1.41
CA LEU A 72 -6.06 -8.77 1.58
C LEU A 72 -5.71 -9.02 3.05
N TRP A 73 -5.50 -7.96 3.82
CA TRP A 73 -5.13 -8.08 5.23
C TRP A 73 -6.22 -8.79 6.03
N ILE A 74 -7.50 -8.39 5.85
CA ILE A 74 -8.63 -9.06 6.50
C ILE A 74 -8.75 -10.50 6.03
N MET A 75 -8.67 -10.74 4.71
CA MET A 75 -8.83 -12.08 4.17
C MET A 75 -7.74 -13.04 4.67
N LEU A 76 -6.48 -12.60 4.66
CA LEU A 76 -5.35 -13.37 5.19
C LEU A 76 -5.45 -13.58 6.69
N HIS A 77 -5.88 -12.56 7.45
CA HIS A 77 -6.04 -12.69 8.89
C HIS A 77 -7.14 -13.72 9.24
N THR A 78 -8.27 -13.69 8.54
CA THR A 78 -9.33 -14.69 8.71
C THR A 78 -8.83 -16.10 8.37
N LEU A 79 -8.10 -16.28 7.28
CA LEU A 79 -7.59 -17.61 6.90
C LEU A 79 -6.54 -18.16 7.86
N LEU A 80 -5.67 -17.32 8.41
CA LEU A 80 -4.52 -17.75 9.20
C LEU A 80 -4.78 -17.80 10.72
N HIS A 81 -5.74 -17.03 11.23
CA HIS A 81 -5.99 -16.92 12.67
C HIS A 81 -7.41 -17.33 13.09
N ALA A 82 -8.35 -17.54 12.16
CA ALA A 82 -9.70 -18.02 12.48
C ALA A 82 -9.89 -19.53 12.17
N ALA A 83 -8.81 -20.25 11.89
CA ALA A 83 -8.79 -21.70 11.69
C ALA A 83 -8.30 -22.43 12.95
#